data_AF-K1TBJ9-F1
#
_entry.id   AF-K1TBJ9-F1
#
_cell.length_a   1.000
_cell.length_b   1.000
_cell.length_c   1.000
_cell.angle_alpha   90.00
_cell.angle_beta   90.00
_cell.angle_gamma   90.00
#
_symmetry.space_group_name_H-M   'P 1'
#
loop_
_entity.id
_entity.type
_entity.pdbx_description
1 polymer ?
#
loop_
_entity_poly.entity_id
_entity_poly.type
_entity_poly.pdbx_seq_one_letter_code
_entity_poly.pdbx_strand_id
1 'polypeptide(L)'
;LRAALYAKGIMKLPEGFGRGAGRTQSRCDRPQYDRGAPVAKLLLDENATVTITHSRTKNLADVTREAEILVVAIGRPKFVTADMVGDGAVVIDVGVNRDPETGKLCGDVDFEACEPKASLITKVPGGVGPMTIACLIENTIEAFLKKVAK
;
A
#
# COMPACT_ATOMS: atom_id res chain seq x y z
N LEU A 1 -15.87 1.49 0.00
CA LEU A 1 -15.62 1.76 1.44
C LEU A 1 -14.25 1.26 1.90
N ARG A 2 -13.96 -0.06 1.89
CA ARG A 2 -12.65 -0.61 2.35
C ARG A 2 -11.42 0.05 1.70
N ALA A 3 -11.39 0.18 0.36
CA ALA A 3 -10.27 0.76 -0.39
C ALA A 3 -9.95 2.24 -0.04
N ALA A 4 -10.97 3.06 0.25
CA ALA A 4 -10.76 4.44 0.70
C ALA A 4 -10.22 4.53 2.13
N LEU A 5 -10.54 3.54 2.98
CA LEU A 5 -10.02 3.43 4.35
C LEU A 5 -8.54 3.02 4.37
N TYR A 6 -8.14 2.13 3.45
CA TYR A 6 -6.74 1.77 3.25
C TYR A 6 -5.89 2.99 2.92
N ALA A 7 -6.35 3.76 1.94
CA ALA A 7 -5.63 4.93 1.47
C ALA A 7 -5.58 6.06 2.52
N LYS A 8 -6.67 6.35 3.24
CA LYS A 8 -6.67 7.32 4.36
C LYS A 8 -5.71 6.89 5.49
N GLY A 9 -5.62 5.58 5.75
CA GLY A 9 -4.67 5.03 6.73
C GLY A 9 -3.22 5.12 6.28
N ILE A 10 -2.95 4.87 4.99
CA ILE A 10 -1.62 5.02 4.37
C ILE A 10 -1.16 6.47 4.44
N MET A 11 -2.03 7.43 4.13
CA MET A 11 -1.74 8.87 4.21
C MET A 11 -1.50 9.37 5.63
N LYS A 12 -1.83 8.57 6.66
CA LYS A 12 -1.64 8.88 8.09
C LYS A 12 -0.41 8.20 8.70
N LEU A 13 0.31 7.37 7.93
CA LEU A 13 1.63 6.88 8.32
C LEU A 13 2.61 8.07 8.39
N PRO A 14 3.67 8.01 9.24
CA PRO A 14 4.38 9.19 9.73
C PRO A 14 4.84 10.19 8.66
N GLU A 15 4.95 11.46 9.08
CA GLU A 15 5.22 12.70 8.32
C GLU A 15 6.47 12.73 7.40
N GLY A 16 7.19 11.60 7.27
CA GLY A 16 8.24 11.41 6.26
C GLY A 16 7.72 11.19 4.83
N PHE A 17 6.40 11.10 4.64
CA PHE A 17 5.77 11.24 3.32
C PHE A 17 5.97 12.66 2.82
N GLY A 18 7.08 12.87 2.10
CA GLY A 18 7.36 14.14 1.44
C GLY A 18 6.12 14.59 0.67
N ARG A 19 5.63 15.80 0.98
CA ARG A 19 4.64 16.56 0.19
C ARG A 19 5.22 16.99 -1.15
N GLY A 20 5.85 16.05 -1.86
CA GLY A 20 6.62 16.27 -3.07
C GLY A 20 6.26 15.20 -4.09
N ALA A 21 6.26 15.61 -5.34
CA ALA A 21 5.94 14.81 -6.52
C ALA A 21 6.90 13.62 -6.69
N GLY A 22 6.77 12.60 -5.83
CA GLY A 22 7.52 11.37 -5.92
C GLY A 22 6.87 10.39 -6.90
N ARG A 23 7.68 9.48 -7.46
CA ARG A 23 7.19 8.36 -8.28
C ARG A 23 6.61 7.30 -7.36
N THR A 24 5.29 7.25 -7.30
CA THR A 24 4.54 6.26 -6.51
C THR A 24 3.98 5.19 -7.42
N GLN A 25 4.11 3.93 -7.01
CA GLN A 25 3.57 2.81 -7.80
C GLN A 25 2.53 2.01 -7.05
N SER A 26 1.42 1.72 -7.73
CA SER A 26 0.36 0.89 -7.18
C SER A 26 0.10 -0.30 -8.10
N ARG A 27 0.19 -1.52 -7.57
CA ARG A 27 -0.11 -2.73 -8.34
C ARG A 27 -1.48 -3.32 -8.02
N CYS A 28 -2.30 -3.56 -9.05
CA CYS A 28 -3.63 -4.16 -8.92
C CYS A 28 -3.79 -5.37 -9.86
N ASP A 29 -3.79 -6.59 -9.30
CA ASP A 29 -3.83 -7.84 -10.09
C ASP A 29 -5.19 -8.57 -10.07
N ARG A 30 -6.15 -8.17 -9.21
CA ARG A 30 -7.49 -8.81 -9.17
C ARG A 30 -8.64 -7.82 -9.38
N PRO A 31 -9.55 -8.07 -10.35
CA PRO A 31 -10.65 -7.16 -10.70
C PRO A 31 -11.77 -7.06 -9.65
N GLN A 32 -11.88 -8.00 -8.70
CA GLN A 32 -12.96 -8.01 -7.69
C GLN A 32 -12.57 -7.34 -6.35
N TYR A 33 -11.30 -6.99 -6.16
CA TYR A 33 -10.77 -6.47 -4.89
C TYR A 33 -9.84 -5.29 -5.18
N ASP A 34 -10.40 -4.22 -5.75
CA ASP A 34 -9.63 -3.05 -6.15
C ASP A 34 -9.16 -2.25 -4.93
N ARG A 35 -8.03 -2.69 -4.35
CA ARG A 35 -7.33 -2.00 -3.27
C ARG A 35 -6.36 -0.93 -3.81
N GLY A 36 -6.00 -1.01 -5.08
CA GLY A 36 -5.00 -0.15 -5.70
C GLY A 36 -5.56 1.17 -6.23
N ALA A 37 -6.68 1.16 -6.97
CA ALA A 37 -7.16 2.37 -7.64
C ALA A 37 -7.55 3.50 -6.67
N PRO A 38 -8.17 3.24 -5.51
CA PRO A 38 -8.48 4.32 -4.56
C PRO A 38 -7.24 4.90 -3.88
N VAL A 39 -6.19 4.08 -3.67
CA VAL A 39 -4.90 4.57 -3.18
C VAL A 39 -4.23 5.44 -4.24
N ALA A 40 -4.21 4.99 -5.50
CA ALA A 40 -3.67 5.76 -6.61
C ALA A 40 -4.35 7.14 -6.74
N LYS A 41 -5.69 7.19 -6.63
CA LYS A 41 -6.43 8.46 -6.69
C LYS A 41 -6.07 9.41 -5.54
N LEU A 42 -5.96 8.89 -4.32
CA LEU A 42 -5.62 9.73 -3.17
C LEU A 42 -4.18 10.26 -3.22
N LEU A 43 -3.25 9.46 -3.74
CA LEU A 43 -1.89 9.93 -4.01
C LEU A 43 -1.86 11.01 -5.10
N LEU A 44 -2.68 10.89 -6.14
CA LEU A 44 -2.84 11.92 -7.16
C LEU A 44 -3.42 13.22 -6.57
N ASP A 45 -4.39 13.11 -5.65
CA ASP A 45 -4.99 14.28 -4.97
C ASP A 45 -3.95 15.03 -4.12
N GLU A 46 -2.89 14.35 -3.71
CA GLU A 46 -1.74 14.89 -2.97
C GLU A 46 -0.58 15.30 -3.90
N ASN A 47 -0.82 15.38 -5.20
CA ASN A 47 0.13 15.77 -6.25
C ASN A 47 1.32 14.80 -6.46
N ALA A 48 1.17 13.53 -6.11
CA ALA A 48 2.18 12.51 -6.44
C ALA A 48 2.14 12.12 -7.92
N THR A 49 3.29 11.72 -8.48
CA THR A 49 3.34 11.11 -9.82
C THR A 49 3.04 9.61 -9.67
N VAL A 50 1.87 9.17 -10.12
CA VAL A 50 1.41 7.80 -9.88
C VAL A 50 1.51 6.95 -11.13
N THR A 51 2.21 5.81 -11.03
CA THR A 51 2.22 4.74 -12.04
C THR A 51 1.43 3.54 -11.51
N ILE A 52 0.39 3.14 -12.24
CA ILE A 52 -0.41 1.96 -11.88
C ILE A 52 0.10 0.77 -12.70
N THR A 53 0.48 -0.30 -12.00
CA THR A 53 0.94 -1.55 -12.60
C THR A 53 -0.06 -2.68 -12.35
N HIS A 54 0.03 -3.76 -13.13
CA HIS A 54 -0.82 -4.93 -13.00
C HIS A 54 -0.15 -6.16 -13.63
N SER A 55 -0.85 -7.28 -13.66
CA SER A 55 -0.36 -8.59 -14.09
C SER A 55 0.12 -8.65 -15.54
N ARG A 56 -0.17 -7.65 -16.37
CA ARG A 56 0.30 -7.56 -17.77
C ARG A 56 1.31 -6.44 -17.99
N THR A 57 1.73 -5.75 -16.94
CA THR A 57 2.81 -4.76 -17.01
C THR A 57 4.12 -5.48 -17.38
N LYS A 58 4.75 -5.05 -18.48
CA LYS A 58 6.05 -5.56 -18.90
C LYS A 58 7.15 -4.97 -18.02
N ASN A 59 8.23 -5.73 -17.81
CA ASN A 59 9.41 -5.31 -17.05
C ASN A 59 9.06 -4.78 -15.65
N LEU A 60 8.12 -5.45 -14.99
CA LEU A 60 7.55 -4.94 -13.75
C LEU A 60 8.61 -4.64 -12.68
N ALA A 61 9.62 -5.49 -12.54
CA ALA A 61 10.68 -5.30 -11.54
C ALA A 61 11.45 -4.00 -11.76
N ASP A 62 11.72 -3.62 -13.02
CA ASP A 62 12.39 -2.37 -13.33
C ASP A 62 11.50 -1.18 -13.03
N VAL A 63 10.21 -1.29 -13.39
CA VAL A 63 9.22 -0.25 -13.10
C VAL A 63 9.13 -0.06 -11.58
N THR A 64 8.92 -1.12 -10.78
CA THR A 64 8.78 -0.99 -9.31
C THR A 64 10.03 -0.51 -8.61
N ARG A 65 11.22 -0.76 -9.17
CA ARG A 65 12.49 -0.30 -8.61
C ARG A 65 12.67 1.21 -8.67
N GLU A 66 12.02 1.89 -9.61
CA GLU A 66 12.03 3.35 -9.71
C GLU A 66 11.11 4.04 -8.68
N ALA A 67 10.32 3.27 -7.93
CA ALA A 67 9.35 3.81 -6.99
C ALA A 67 10.04 4.32 -5.71
N GLU A 68 9.81 5.58 -5.36
CA GLU A 68 10.14 6.11 -4.04
C GLU A 68 9.13 5.63 -3.00
N ILE A 69 7.87 5.46 -3.43
CA ILE A 69 6.81 4.86 -2.63
C ILE A 69 6.21 3.70 -3.44
N LEU A 70 6.32 2.49 -2.91
CA LEU A 70 5.79 1.27 -3.52
C LEU A 70 4.61 0.75 -2.72
N VAL A 71 3.40 0.85 -3.30
CA VAL A 71 2.16 0.29 -2.73
C VAL A 71 1.85 -1.05 -3.40
N VAL A 72 1.86 -2.12 -2.60
CA VAL A 72 1.71 -3.50 -3.07
C VAL A 72 0.35 -4.05 -2.65
N ALA A 73 -0.47 -4.45 -3.64
CA ALA A 73 -1.80 -5.02 -3.44
C ALA A 73 -2.10 -6.17 -4.42
N ILE A 74 -1.18 -7.13 -4.51
CA ILE A 74 -1.20 -8.25 -5.47
C ILE A 74 -2.09 -9.39 -4.98
N GLY A 75 -2.10 -9.67 -3.67
CA GLY A 75 -2.77 -10.84 -3.08
C GLY A 75 -2.09 -12.17 -3.43
N ARG A 76 -0.76 -12.19 -3.42
CA ARG A 76 0.12 -13.36 -3.57
C ARG A 76 1.26 -13.27 -2.55
N PRO A 77 1.49 -14.31 -1.73
CA PRO A 77 2.50 -14.25 -0.67
C PRO A 77 3.91 -14.06 -1.26
N LYS A 78 4.69 -13.14 -0.67
CA LYS A 78 6.12 -12.91 -0.97
C LYS A 78 6.41 -12.72 -2.47
N PHE A 79 5.50 -12.08 -3.21
CA PHE A 79 5.69 -11.84 -4.64
C PHE A 79 6.76 -10.78 -4.90
N VAL A 80 6.74 -9.68 -4.13
CA VAL A 80 7.70 -8.58 -4.30
C VAL A 80 8.98 -8.94 -3.54
N THR A 81 10.06 -9.04 -4.28
CA THR A 81 11.40 -9.41 -3.81
C THR A 81 12.34 -8.19 -3.77
N ALA A 82 13.50 -8.34 -3.14
CA ALA A 82 14.45 -7.25 -2.92
C ALA A 82 14.95 -6.58 -4.21
N ASP A 83 15.03 -7.32 -5.32
CA ASP A 83 15.41 -6.78 -6.63
C ASP A 83 14.33 -5.87 -7.24
N MET A 84 13.08 -5.99 -6.80
CA MET A 84 11.95 -5.15 -7.25
C MET A 84 11.83 -3.84 -6.48
N VAL A 85 12.61 -3.66 -5.40
CA VAL A 85 12.57 -2.51 -4.49
C VAL A 85 13.80 -1.64 -4.70
N GLY A 86 13.61 -0.33 -4.87
CA GLY A 86 14.69 0.66 -4.94
C GLY A 86 15.31 0.94 -3.55
N ASP A 87 16.57 1.34 -3.53
CA ASP A 87 17.24 1.70 -2.28
C ASP A 87 16.63 2.98 -1.70
N GLY A 88 16.31 2.97 -0.41
CA GLY A 88 15.63 4.05 0.30
C GLY A 88 14.13 4.16 0.02
N ALA A 89 13.53 3.24 -0.75
CA ALA A 89 12.10 3.27 -1.05
C ALA A 89 11.24 3.01 0.21
N VAL A 90 10.06 3.62 0.25
CA VAL A 90 9.01 3.34 1.23
C VAL A 90 8.11 2.25 0.67
N VAL A 91 7.98 1.13 1.37
CA VAL A 91 7.21 -0.03 0.92
C VAL A 91 5.96 -0.22 1.80
N ILE A 92 4.81 -0.23 1.14
CA ILE A 92 3.50 -0.37 1.77
C ILE A 92 2.84 -1.66 1.27
N ASP A 93 2.85 -2.66 2.13
CA ASP A 93 2.26 -3.96 1.91
C ASP A 93 0.81 -4.00 2.40
N VAL A 94 -0.12 -3.93 1.44
CA VAL A 94 -1.57 -4.04 1.66
C VAL A 94 -2.03 -5.50 1.55
N GLY A 95 -1.14 -6.40 1.14
CA GLY A 95 -1.38 -7.82 1.02
C GLY A 95 -1.63 -8.46 2.38
N VAL A 96 -2.64 -9.32 2.46
CA VAL A 96 -2.82 -10.23 3.58
C VAL A 96 -3.03 -11.60 2.99
N ASN A 97 -2.00 -12.43 3.07
CA ASN A 97 -1.95 -13.78 2.56
C ASN A 97 -1.60 -14.75 3.70
N ARG A 98 -1.71 -16.05 3.39
CA ARG A 98 -1.13 -17.11 4.21
C ARG A 98 0.07 -17.67 3.49
N ASP A 99 1.17 -17.77 4.21
CA ASP A 99 2.37 -18.44 3.74
C ASP A 99 2.04 -19.93 3.54
N PRO A 100 2.28 -20.49 2.34
CA PRO A 100 1.91 -21.87 2.05
C PRO A 100 2.79 -22.89 2.79
N GLU A 101 4.01 -22.52 3.19
CA GLU A 101 4.94 -23.41 3.89
C GLU A 101 4.70 -23.39 5.40
N THR A 102 4.49 -22.21 5.97
CA THR A 102 4.37 -22.05 7.43
C THR A 102 2.92 -21.92 7.93
N GLY A 103 1.97 -21.65 7.03
CA GLY A 103 0.56 -21.37 7.36
C GLY A 103 0.31 -20.04 8.07
N LYS A 104 1.37 -19.29 8.39
CA LYS A 104 1.32 -18.00 9.08
C LYS A 104 0.83 -16.88 8.15
N LEU A 105 0.32 -15.81 8.74
CA LEU A 105 -0.03 -14.61 7.97
C LEU A 105 1.23 -13.93 7.45
N CYS A 106 1.23 -13.58 6.18
CA CYS A 106 2.29 -12.84 5.51
C CYS A 106 1.71 -11.85 4.50
N GLY A 107 2.54 -10.93 4.04
CA GLY A 107 2.16 -9.91 3.07
C GLY A 107 2.41 -10.33 1.62
N ASP A 108 2.25 -9.38 0.70
CA ASP A 108 2.65 -9.54 -0.70
C ASP A 108 4.16 -9.35 -0.91
N VAL A 109 4.87 -8.78 0.08
CA VAL A 109 6.30 -8.46 0.03
C VAL A 109 7.09 -9.46 0.86
N ASP A 110 8.26 -9.86 0.37
CA ASP A 110 9.27 -10.55 1.16
C ASP A 110 9.93 -9.55 2.12
N PHE A 111 9.35 -9.41 3.32
CA PHE A 111 9.74 -8.41 4.30
C PHE A 111 11.22 -8.50 4.67
N GLU A 112 11.73 -9.69 4.98
CA GLU A 112 13.11 -9.89 5.45
C GLU A 112 14.13 -9.51 4.37
N ALA A 113 13.83 -9.84 3.11
CA ALA A 113 14.70 -9.49 1.99
C ALA A 113 14.65 -8.00 1.64
N CYS A 114 13.50 -7.34 1.82
CA CYS A 114 13.29 -5.95 1.40
C CYS A 114 13.59 -4.91 2.49
N GLU A 115 13.49 -5.28 3.78
CA GLU A 115 13.73 -4.39 4.92
C GLU A 115 15.09 -3.68 4.89
N PRO A 116 16.22 -4.33 4.52
CA PRO A 116 17.52 -3.65 4.47
C PRO A 116 17.63 -2.58 3.38
N LYS A 117 16.78 -2.65 2.33
CA LYS A 117 16.78 -1.69 1.22
C LYS A 117 15.80 -0.55 1.44
N ALA A 118 14.66 -0.85 2.06
CA ALA A 118 13.59 0.10 2.27
C ALA A 118 13.94 1.10 3.39
N SER A 119 13.62 2.38 3.20
CA SER A 119 13.69 3.36 4.30
C SER A 119 12.60 3.12 5.34
N LEU A 120 11.46 2.60 4.89
CA LEU A 120 10.34 2.18 5.72
C LEU A 120 9.60 1.06 5.02
N ILE A 121 9.23 0.01 5.76
CA ILE A 121 8.44 -1.10 5.22
C ILE A 121 7.34 -1.50 6.21
N THR A 122 6.11 -1.69 5.74
CA THR A 122 5.01 -2.12 6.60
C THR A 122 5.06 -3.63 6.83
N LYS A 123 5.02 -4.05 8.10
CA LYS A 123 4.95 -5.47 8.47
C LYS A 123 3.54 -6.05 8.29
N VAL A 124 3.45 -7.32 7.89
CA VAL A 124 2.21 -8.09 7.87
C VAL A 124 2.41 -9.37 8.72
N PRO A 125 1.58 -9.60 9.75
CA PRO A 125 0.48 -8.77 10.25
C PRO A 125 0.96 -7.54 11.06
N GLY A 126 0.06 -6.57 11.27
CA GLY A 126 0.29 -5.43 12.19
C GLY A 126 0.48 -4.06 11.52
N GLY A 127 0.67 -3.99 10.21
CA GLY A 127 0.80 -2.73 9.47
C GLY A 127 -0.54 -2.15 9.02
N VAL A 128 -0.90 -2.41 7.77
CA VAL A 128 -2.03 -1.74 7.10
C VAL A 128 -3.42 -2.17 7.63
N GLY A 129 -3.54 -3.40 8.15
CA GLY A 129 -4.80 -3.96 8.66
C GLY A 129 -5.45 -3.14 9.80
N PRO A 130 -4.76 -2.92 10.93
CA PRO A 130 -5.27 -2.11 12.04
C PRO A 130 -5.70 -0.68 11.64
N MET A 131 -4.93 -0.04 10.75
CA MET A 131 -5.26 1.30 10.24
C MET A 131 -6.58 1.32 9.46
N THR A 132 -6.94 0.23 8.79
CA THR A 132 -8.22 0.11 8.07
C THR A 132 -9.40 0.16 9.03
N ILE A 133 -9.28 -0.48 10.19
CA ILE A 133 -10.31 -0.48 11.24
C ILE A 133 -10.41 0.91 11.87
N ALA A 134 -9.27 1.51 12.22
CA ALA A 134 -9.22 2.85 12.79
C ALA A 134 -9.88 3.89 11.89
N CYS A 135 -9.59 3.86 10.58
CA CYS A 135 -10.19 4.77 9.61
C CYS A 135 -11.70 4.54 9.47
N LEU A 136 -12.18 3.29 9.62
CA LEU A 136 -13.61 3.00 9.55
C LEU A 136 -14.35 3.69 10.71
N ILE A 137 -13.79 3.56 11.91
CA ILE A 137 -14.34 4.17 13.11
C ILE A 137 -14.33 5.69 12.98
N GLU A 138 -13.22 6.28 12.54
CA GLU A 138 -13.12 7.71 12.31
C GLU A 138 -14.18 8.22 11.31
N ASN A 139 -14.31 7.56 10.16
CA ASN A 139 -15.31 7.94 9.17
C ASN A 139 -16.74 7.82 9.70
N THR A 140 -16.99 6.84 10.58
CA THR A 140 -18.29 6.66 11.23
C THR A 140 -18.58 7.83 12.19
N ILE A 141 -17.59 8.24 12.98
CA ILE A 141 -17.70 9.40 13.89
C ILE A 141 -17.90 10.70 13.08
N GLU A 142 -17.10 10.94 12.05
CA GLU A 142 -17.24 12.12 11.18
C GLU A 142 -18.64 12.20 10.55
N ALA A 143 -19.18 11.08 10.06
CA ALA A 143 -20.51 11.02 9.48
C ALA A 143 -21.61 11.34 10.51
N PHE A 144 -21.47 10.83 11.74
CA PHE A 144 -22.39 11.13 12.83
C PHE A 144 -22.36 12.63 13.18
N LEU A 145 -21.17 13.20 13.39
CA LEU A 145 -21.01 14.62 13.73
C LEU A 145 -21.58 15.54 12.65
N LYS A 146 -21.32 15.26 11.37
CA LYS A 146 -21.89 16.04 10.24
C LYS A 146 -23.42 15.99 10.18
N LYS A 147 -24.03 14.89 10.63
CA LYS A 147 -25.49 14.74 10.64
C LYS A 147 -26.13 15.46 11.82
N VAL A 148 -25.48 15.50 12.98
CA VAL A 148 -25.98 16.16 14.19
C VAL A 148 -25.72 17.68 14.19
N ALA A 149 -24.69 18.14 13.47
CA ALA A 149 -24.40 19.56 13.30
C ALA A 149 -25.30 20.27 12.25
N LYS A 150 -26.24 19.55 11.64
CA LYS A 150 -27.28 20.04 10.73
C LYS A 150 -28.60 20.12 11.46
#